data_AF-A0A9E0M5U5-F1
#
_entry.id   AF-A0A9E0M5U5-F1
#
_cell.length_a   1.000
_cell.length_b   1.000
_cell.length_c   1.000
_cell.angle_alpha   90.00
_cell.angle_beta   90.00
_cell.angle_gamma   90.00
#
_symmetry.space_group_name_H-M   'P 1'
#
loop_
_entity.id
_entity.type
_entity.pdbx_description
1 polymer ?
#
loop_
_entity_poly.entity_id
_entity_poly.type
_entity_poly.pdbx_seq_one_letter_code
_entity_poly.pdbx_strand_id
1 'polypeptide(L)'
;TENGRREAFGVQHAWNADGLLTNSMIANLQRHSDHHMHAWKPYAELEPLPGPQLPTGYAGCLFLASVPPLWFRVMEARLQGLDQA
;
A
#
# COMPACT_ATOMS: atom_id res chain seq x y z
N THR A 1 16.05 -8.08 3.33
CA THR A 1 16.91 -9.30 3.37
C THR A 1 17.57 -9.53 4.73
N GLU A 2 17.72 -10.80 5.16
CA GLU A 2 18.22 -11.29 6.48
C GLU A 2 19.50 -10.66 7.06
N ASN A 3 20.26 -9.87 6.30
CA ASN A 3 21.53 -9.27 6.74
C ASN A 3 21.56 -7.73 6.65
N GLY A 4 20.40 -7.06 6.64
CA GLY A 4 20.31 -5.59 6.49
C GLY A 4 20.81 -5.06 5.14
N ARG A 5 21.06 -5.96 4.18
CA ARG A 5 21.45 -5.60 2.82
C ARG A 5 20.28 -4.92 2.13
N ARG A 6 20.56 -3.81 1.43
CA ARG A 6 19.57 -3.14 0.59
C ARG A 6 19.16 -4.06 -0.54
N GLU A 7 17.88 -4.03 -0.88
CA GLU A 7 17.31 -4.72 -2.03
C GLU A 7 16.72 -3.72 -3.02
N ALA A 8 16.50 -4.19 -4.25
CA ALA A 8 15.84 -3.38 -5.25
C ALA A 8 14.36 -3.19 -4.85
N PHE A 9 13.83 -2.01 -5.19
CA PHE A 9 12.41 -1.74 -4.99
C PHE A 9 11.58 -2.68 -5.89
N GLY A 10 10.78 -3.54 -5.25
CA GLY A 10 9.74 -4.35 -5.87
C GLY A 10 8.32 -4.03 -5.37
N VAL A 11 7.33 -4.71 -5.96
CA VAL A 11 5.88 -4.54 -5.70
C VAL A 11 5.50 -4.67 -4.23
N GLN A 12 6.24 -5.48 -3.47
CA GLN A 12 6.04 -5.74 -2.05
C GLN A 12 6.31 -4.52 -1.15
N HIS A 13 7.05 -3.52 -1.65
CA HIS A 13 7.36 -2.30 -0.89
C HIS A 13 6.33 -1.19 -1.09
N ALA A 14 5.34 -1.39 -1.97
CA ALA A 14 4.29 -0.42 -2.25
C ALA A 14 2.93 -0.99 -1.85
N TRP A 15 2.23 -0.27 -0.97
CA TRP A 15 0.90 -0.66 -0.53
C TRP A 15 -0.17 -0.08 -1.45
N ASN A 16 -0.99 -0.96 -2.01
CA ASN A 16 -2.13 -0.64 -2.84
C ASN A 16 -3.38 -0.34 -2.00
N ALA A 17 -4.36 0.27 -2.64
CA ALA A 17 -5.64 0.59 -2.02
C ALA A 17 -6.76 0.47 -3.06
N ASP A 18 -7.02 -0.72 -3.59
CA ASP A 18 -7.92 -0.90 -4.74
C ASP A 18 -9.43 -0.72 -4.43
N GLY A 19 -9.79 -0.26 -3.24
CA GLY A 19 -11.17 -0.06 -2.80
C GLY A 19 -11.87 1.11 -3.50
N LEU A 20 -12.88 0.82 -4.33
CA LEU A 20 -13.64 1.81 -5.11
C LEU A 20 -14.18 2.98 -4.27
N LEU A 21 -14.84 2.69 -3.13
CA LEU A 21 -15.48 3.70 -2.29
C LEU A 21 -14.47 4.69 -1.65
N THR A 22 -13.35 4.17 -1.15
CA THR A 22 -12.32 4.97 -0.49
C THR A 22 -11.52 5.80 -1.48
N ASN A 23 -11.41 5.34 -2.72
CA ASN A 23 -10.68 6.00 -3.79
C ASN A 23 -11.44 7.13 -4.45
N SER A 24 -12.77 7.00 -4.61
CA SER A 24 -13.60 8.09 -5.14
C SER A 24 -13.58 9.34 -4.26
N MET A 25 -13.23 9.19 -2.98
CA MET A 25 -13.07 10.31 -2.05
C MET A 25 -11.67 10.98 -2.13
N ILE A 26 -10.63 10.28 -2.62
CA ILE A 26 -9.23 10.75 -2.55
C ILE A 26 -8.49 10.49 -3.87
N ALA A 27 -8.98 11.07 -4.97
CA ALA A 27 -8.26 11.18 -6.24
C ALA A 27 -7.71 9.87 -6.85
N ASN A 28 -8.33 8.71 -6.58
CA ASN A 28 -8.01 7.43 -7.22
C ASN A 28 -6.53 6.98 -7.11
N LEU A 29 -5.92 6.98 -5.93
CA LEU A 29 -4.54 6.48 -5.71
C LEU A 29 -4.41 4.93 -5.72
N GLN A 30 -5.20 4.22 -6.52
CA GLN A 30 -5.52 2.81 -6.29
C GLN A 30 -4.34 1.85 -6.53
N ARG A 31 -3.61 2.06 -7.64
CA ARG A 31 -2.59 1.15 -8.20
C ARG A 31 -1.17 1.63 -7.89
N HIS A 32 -0.90 1.87 -6.61
CA HIS A 32 0.31 2.50 -6.13
C HIS A 32 1.59 1.71 -6.48
N SER A 33 1.55 0.38 -6.39
CA SER A 33 2.67 -0.48 -6.76
C SER A 33 3.02 -0.34 -8.25
N ASP A 34 2.02 -0.32 -9.15
CA ASP A 34 2.29 -0.17 -10.59
C ASP A 34 2.75 1.23 -10.94
N HIS A 35 2.20 2.26 -10.27
CA HIS A 35 2.69 3.62 -10.43
C HIS A 35 4.17 3.74 -10.03
N HIS A 36 4.59 3.13 -8.92
CA HIS A 36 6.00 3.18 -8.53
C HIS A 36 6.90 2.31 -9.40
N MET A 37 6.40 1.19 -9.92
CA MET A 37 7.17 0.31 -10.81
C MET A 37 7.26 0.82 -12.24
N HIS A 38 6.22 1.51 -12.69
CA HIS A 38 6.06 2.01 -14.04
C HIS A 38 5.54 3.46 -14.02
N ALA A 39 6.28 4.36 -13.36
CA ALA A 39 5.88 5.76 -13.12
C ALA A 39 5.60 6.58 -14.39
N TRP A 40 6.01 6.08 -15.56
CA TRP A 40 5.74 6.68 -16.86
C TRP A 40 4.38 6.30 -17.47
N LYS A 41 3.70 5.27 -16.95
CA LYS A 41 2.40 4.83 -17.49
C LYS A 41 1.32 5.88 -17.19
N PRO A 42 0.45 6.20 -18.16
CA PRO A 42 -0.77 6.96 -17.90
C PRO A 42 -1.64 6.28 -16.85
N TYR A 43 -2.35 7.07 -16.05
CA TYR A 43 -3.17 6.55 -14.94
C TYR A 43 -4.16 5.45 -15.37
N ALA A 44 -4.80 5.60 -16.54
CA ALA A 44 -5.77 4.64 -17.06
C ALA A 44 -5.19 3.27 -17.39
N GLU A 45 -3.87 3.19 -17.65
CA GLU A 45 -3.14 1.99 -18.04
C GLU A 45 -2.46 1.29 -16.86
N LEU A 46 -2.53 1.86 -15.66
CA LEU A 46 -1.96 1.22 -14.48
C LEU A 46 -2.65 -0.12 -14.22
N GLU A 47 -1.96 -1.10 -13.64
CA GLU A 47 -2.52 -2.41 -13.31
C GLU A 47 -2.49 -2.68 -11.80
N PRO A 48 -3.40 -3.49 -11.25
CA PRO A 48 -3.34 -3.92 -9.85
C PRO A 48 -2.25 -5.00 -9.69
N LEU A 49 -1.01 -4.57 -9.44
CA LEU A 49 0.10 -5.49 -9.17
C LEU A 49 -0.08 -6.18 -7.79
N PRO A 50 0.51 -7.39 -7.60
CA PRO A 50 0.35 -8.17 -6.37
C PRO A 50 1.21 -7.64 -5.19
N GLY A 51 1.04 -6.37 -4.85
CA GLY A 51 1.62 -5.73 -3.66
C GLY A 51 0.70 -5.81 -2.43
N PRO A 52 1.20 -5.48 -1.23
CA PRO A 52 0.39 -5.41 -0.02
C PRO A 52 -0.79 -4.44 -0.17
N GLN A 53 -1.89 -4.68 0.53
CA GLN A 53 -3.09 -3.84 0.48
C GLN A 53 -3.33 -3.14 1.81
N LEU A 54 -3.63 -1.84 1.75
CA LEU A 54 -4.06 -1.06 2.90
C LEU A 54 -5.35 -1.67 3.49
N PRO A 55 -5.45 -1.79 4.83
CA PRO A 55 -6.55 -2.51 5.48
C PRO A 55 -7.92 -1.86 5.25
N THR A 56 -7.96 -0.56 5.03
CA THR A 56 -9.21 0.22 4.91
C THR A 56 -9.15 1.25 3.77
N GLY A 57 -8.22 1.07 2.82
CA GLY A 57 -7.91 2.05 1.78
C GLY A 57 -7.37 3.37 2.34
N TYR A 58 -7.10 4.36 1.47
CA TYR A 58 -6.49 5.63 1.89
C TYR A 58 -7.34 6.40 2.89
N ALA A 59 -8.65 6.54 2.65
CA ALA A 59 -9.53 7.30 3.53
C ALA A 59 -9.59 6.71 4.93
N GLY A 60 -9.77 5.39 5.04
CA GLY A 60 -9.78 4.71 6.32
C GLY A 60 -8.42 4.80 7.03
N CYS A 61 -7.31 4.66 6.27
CA CYS A 61 -5.97 4.78 6.82
C CYS A 61 -5.64 6.20 7.30
N LEU A 62 -6.15 7.25 6.66
CA LEU A 62 -5.99 8.63 7.15
C LEU A 62 -6.65 8.81 8.52
N PHE A 63 -7.90 8.34 8.68
CA PHE A 63 -8.56 8.36 9.99
C PHE A 63 -7.84 7.47 11.00
N LEU A 64 -7.40 6.27 10.61
CA LEU A 64 -6.66 5.35 11.46
C LEU A 64 -5.34 5.97 11.96
N ALA A 65 -4.60 6.64 11.08
CA ALA A 65 -3.33 7.31 11.38
C ALA A 65 -3.48 8.49 12.35
N SER A 66 -4.68 9.10 12.41
CA SER A 66 -4.98 10.16 13.39
C SER A 66 -5.01 9.67 14.84
N VAL A 67 -5.06 8.35 15.07
CA VAL A 67 -5.01 7.72 16.39
C VAL A 67 -3.79 6.80 16.46
N PRO A 68 -2.59 7.30 16.82
CA PRO A 68 -1.34 6.55 16.70
C PRO A 68 -1.33 5.17 17.38
N PRO A 69 -1.85 4.98 18.61
CA PRO A 69 -1.87 3.65 19.24
C PRO A 69 -2.66 2.62 18.44
N LEU A 70 -3.75 3.04 17.79
CA LEU A 70 -4.58 2.17 16.96
C LEU A 70 -3.90 1.88 15.62
N TRP A 71 -3.28 2.90 15.01
CA TRP A 71 -2.48 2.75 13.79
C TRP A 71 -1.39 1.71 13.95
N PHE A 72 -0.53 1.86 14.96
CA PHE A 72 0.58 0.93 15.19
C PHE A 72 0.07 -0.48 15.46
N ARG A 73 -0.98 -0.65 16.28
CA ARG A 73 -1.57 -1.97 16.55
C ARG A 73 -2.02 -2.68 15.27
N VAL A 74 -2.65 -1.97 14.33
CA VAL A 74 -3.13 -2.56 13.07
C VAL A 74 -1.97 -2.82 12.11
N MET A 75 -1.10 -1.83 11.88
CA MET A 75 -0.06 -1.92 10.86
C MET A 75 1.06 -2.89 11.25
N GLU A 76 1.42 -2.99 12.53
CA GLU A 76 2.39 -3.96 13.04
C GLU A 76 1.95 -5.40 12.74
N ALA A 77 0.69 -5.74 13.03
CA ALA A 77 0.15 -7.06 12.73
C ALA A 77 0.14 -7.37 11.22
N ARG A 78 -0.03 -6.34 10.38
CA ARG A 78 0.00 -6.50 8.92
C ARG A 78 1.42 -6.69 8.41
N LEU A 79 2.39 -5.95 8.92
CA LEU A 79 3.81 -6.10 8.59
C LEU A 79 4.32 -7.51 8.95
N GLN A 80 4.01 -7.98 10.15
CA GLN A 80 4.35 -9.34 10.59
C GLN A 80 3.73 -10.43 9.70
N GLY A 81 2.58 -10.15 9.09
CA GLY A 81 1.95 -11.05 8.11
C GLY A 81 2.66 -11.07 6.75
N LEU A 82 3.34 -9.99 6.37
CA LEU A 82 4.10 -9.89 5.12
C LEU A 82 5.49 -10.55 5.25
N ASP A 83 6.12 -10.45 6.42
CA ASP A 83 7.41 -11.12 6.68
C ASP A 83 7.31 -12.66 6.68
N GLN A 84 6.09 -13.20 6.81
CA GLN A 84 5.81 -14.64 6.88
C GLN A 84 5.33 -15.25 5.55
N ALA A 85 5.14 -14.45 4.50
CA ALA A 85 4.62 -14.87 3.19
C ALA A 85 5.73 -14.95 2.14
#